data_AF-A0A351P034-F1
#
_entry.id   AF-A0A351P034-F1
#
_cell.length_a   1.000
_cell.length_b   1.000
_cell.length_c   1.000
_cell.angle_alpha   90.00
_cell.angle_beta   90.00
_cell.angle_gamma   90.00
#
_symmetry.space_group_name_H-M   'P 1'
#
loop_
_entity.id
_entity.type
_entity.pdbx_description
1 polymer ?
#
loop_
_entity_poly.entity_id
_entity_poly.type
_entity_poly.pdbx_seq_one_letter_code
_entity_poly.pdbx_strand_id
1 'polypeptide(L)' 'VGPWNDEAMKFYEAAKYYYYPGMHEPASQLHVGFNASFWSGMSASDKALIQAVAAGGDNDFMAEYNA' A
#
# COMPACT_ATOMS: atom_id res chain seq x y z
N VAL A 1 -1.82 -6.15 4.93
CA VAL A 1 -1.16 -7.17 4.08
C VAL A 1 -1.98 -8.44 4.11
N GLY A 2 -2.16 -9.09 2.95
CA GLY A 2 -3.05 -10.25 2.80
C GLY A 2 -2.41 -11.38 1.99
N PRO A 3 -3.09 -12.53 1.87
CA PRO A 3 -2.51 -13.79 1.39
C PRO A 3 -2.14 -13.82 -0.09
N TRP A 4 -2.68 -12.88 -0.90
CA TRP A 4 -2.53 -12.90 -2.35
C TRP A 4 -1.06 -12.86 -2.80
N ASN A 5 -0.25 -11.99 -2.21
CA ASN A 5 1.18 -11.89 -2.55
C ASN A 5 1.95 -13.16 -2.13
N ASP A 6 1.62 -13.73 -0.97
CA ASP A 6 2.29 -14.92 -0.44
C ASP A 6 1.98 -16.17 -1.28
N GLU A 7 0.76 -16.26 -1.80
CA GLU A 7 0.35 -17.29 -2.76
C GLU A 7 1.09 -17.14 -4.10
N ALA A 8 1.14 -15.92 -4.65
CA ALA A 8 1.84 -15.63 -5.89
C ALA A 8 3.35 -15.95 -5.80
N MET A 9 3.96 -15.71 -4.63
CA MET A 9 5.35 -16.05 -4.32
C MET A 9 5.57 -17.52 -3.92
N LYS A 10 4.49 -18.30 -3.76
CA LYS A 10 4.50 -19.73 -3.45
C LYS A 10 5.24 -20.11 -2.16
N PHE A 11 5.12 -19.29 -1.11
CA PHE A 11 5.79 -19.60 0.15
C PHE A 11 5.36 -20.93 0.78
N TYR A 12 4.18 -21.44 0.43
CA TYR A 12 3.69 -22.76 0.85
C TYR A 12 4.56 -23.92 0.35
N GLU A 13 5.37 -23.75 -0.71
CA GLU A 13 6.31 -24.80 -1.16
C GLU A 13 7.50 -24.96 -0.20
N ALA A 14 7.90 -23.87 0.48
CA ALA A 14 9.06 -23.84 1.36
C ALA A 14 8.71 -23.86 2.87
N ALA A 15 7.54 -23.33 3.25
CA ALA A 15 7.11 -23.19 4.63
C ALA A 15 5.72 -23.81 4.86
N LYS A 16 5.64 -24.76 5.80
CA LYS A 16 4.41 -25.54 6.06
C LYS A 16 3.35 -24.80 6.87
N TYR A 17 3.75 -23.78 7.62
CA TYR A 17 2.88 -23.14 8.60
C TYR A 17 2.65 -21.68 8.23
N TYR A 18 1.38 -21.30 8.12
CA TYR A 18 0.95 -19.93 7.82
C TYR A 18 0.07 -19.43 8.96
N TYR A 19 0.66 -18.62 9.85
CA TYR A 19 0.02 -18.14 11.07
C TYR A 19 -0.65 -16.78 10.87
N TYR A 20 -1.70 -16.53 11.66
CA TYR A 20 -2.42 -15.27 11.73
C TYR A 20 -2.77 -14.92 13.20
N PRO A 21 -2.99 -13.63 13.54
CA PRO A 21 -2.80 -12.44 12.72
C PRO A 21 -1.33 -11.96 12.66
N GLY A 22 -0.97 -11.23 11.61
CA GLY A 22 0.32 -10.55 11.50
C GLY A 22 0.41 -9.32 12.40
N MET A 23 0.61 -9.51 13.71
CA MET A 23 0.57 -8.42 14.71
C MET A 23 1.59 -7.30 14.48
N HIS A 24 2.65 -7.55 13.71
CA HIS A 24 3.65 -6.54 13.33
C HIS A 24 3.14 -5.57 12.25
N GLU A 25 2.06 -5.92 11.55
CA GLU A 25 1.47 -5.18 10.44
C GLU A 25 -0.07 -5.11 10.56
N PRO A 26 -0.60 -4.48 11.64
CA PRO A 26 -2.03 -4.52 11.93
C PRO A 26 -2.88 -3.68 10.96
N ALA A 27 -2.28 -2.73 10.25
CA ALA A 27 -2.95 -1.84 9.28
C ALA A 27 -1.91 -1.17 8.36
N SER A 28 -1.18 -1.97 7.57
CA SER A 28 -0.14 -1.44 6.68
C SER A 28 -0.74 -0.54 5.58
N GLN A 29 -0.35 0.72 5.57
CA GLN A 29 -0.69 1.70 4.53
C GLN A 29 0.50 1.97 3.61
N LEU A 30 0.22 2.32 2.37
CA LEU A 30 1.25 2.70 1.41
C LEU A 30 1.38 4.21 1.32
N HIS A 31 2.61 4.66 1.07
CA HIS A 31 2.91 6.08 0.90
C HIS A 31 3.56 6.31 -0.46
N VAL A 32 3.18 7.41 -1.11
CA VAL A 32 3.90 7.94 -2.28
C VAL A 32 4.82 9.07 -1.82
N GLY A 33 6.11 8.91 -2.09
CA GLY A 33 7.14 9.89 -1.76
C GLY A 33 7.69 10.56 -3.02
N PHE A 34 7.98 11.86 -2.91
CA PHE A 34 8.59 12.64 -3.98
C PHE A 34 9.86 13.32 -3.47
N ASN A 35 10.83 13.55 -4.36
CA ASN A 35 11.96 14.40 -4.02
C ASN A 35 11.42 15.81 -3.67
N ALA A 36 11.94 16.38 -2.58
CA ALA A 36 11.46 17.66 -2.07
C ALA A 36 11.60 18.81 -3.09
N SER A 37 12.67 18.84 -3.89
CA SER A 37 12.86 19.89 -4.91
C SER A 37 11.88 19.74 -6.07
N PHE A 38 11.64 18.50 -6.51
CA PHE A 38 10.62 18.20 -7.52
C PHE A 38 9.22 18.61 -7.03
N TRP A 39 8.82 18.13 -5.85
CA TRP A 39 7.52 18.44 -5.28
C TRP A 39 7.32 19.96 -5.11
N SER A 40 8.33 20.66 -4.59
CA SER A 40 8.25 22.10 -4.37
C SER A 40 8.03 22.88 -5.66
N GLY A 41 8.61 22.43 -6.77
CA GLY A 41 8.48 23.05 -8.10
C GLY A 41 7.13 22.85 -8.78
N MET A 42 6.25 21.99 -8.26
CA MET A 42 4.94 21.73 -8.86
C MET A 42 3.92 22.84 -8.58
N SER A 43 2.99 23.00 -9.51
CA SER A 43 1.84 23.89 -9.35
C SER A 43 0.94 23.44 -8.20
N ALA A 44 0.11 24.35 -7.67
CA ALA A 44 -0.87 24.00 -6.65
C ALA A 44 -1.90 22.98 -7.15
N SER A 45 -2.31 23.07 -8.42
CA SER A 45 -3.25 22.14 -9.03
C SER A 45 -2.68 20.74 -9.16
N ASP A 46 -1.40 20.59 -9.56
CA ASP A 46 -0.79 19.27 -9.71
C ASP A 46 -0.57 18.60 -8.35
N LYS A 47 -0.17 19.37 -7.33
CA LYS A 47 -0.07 18.90 -5.95
C LYS A 47 -1.41 18.38 -5.45
N ALA A 48 -2.48 19.15 -5.67
CA ALA A 48 -3.83 18.76 -5.27
C ALA A 48 -4.32 17.50 -6.00
N LEU A 49 -4.06 17.40 -7.31
CA LEU A 49 -4.40 16.22 -8.10
C LEU A 49 -3.68 14.97 -7.57
N ILE A 50 -2.37 15.05 -7.33
CA ILE A 50 -1.59 13.92 -6.81
C ILE A 50 -2.08 13.50 -5.42
N GLN A 51 -2.35 14.45 -4.53
CA GLN A 51 -2.89 14.15 -3.21
C GLN A 51 -4.24 13.43 -3.29
N ALA A 52 -5.14 13.88 -4.17
CA ALA A 52 -6.44 13.25 -4.38
C ALA A 52 -6.31 11.82 -4.92
N VAL A 53 -5.46 11.61 -5.92
CA VAL A 53 -5.23 10.28 -6.50
C VAL A 53 -4.56 9.33 -5.51
N ALA A 54 -3.56 9.81 -4.76
CA ALA A 54 -2.88 9.00 -3.74
C ALA A 54 -3.84 8.56 -2.62
N ALA A 55 -4.68 9.48 -2.13
CA ALA A 55 -5.69 9.16 -1.13
C ALA A 55 -6.77 8.21 -1.67
N GLY A 56 -7.21 8.41 -2.91
CA GLY A 56 -8.16 7.50 -3.57
C GLY A 56 -7.59 6.09 -3.71
N GLY A 57 -6.36 5.97 -4.20
CA GLY A 57 -5.69 4.68 -4.37
C GLY A 57 -5.44 3.94 -3.05
N ASP A 58 -5.05 4.64 -1.97
CA ASP A 58 -4.92 4.02 -0.64
C ASP A 58 -6.28 3.53 -0.11
N ASN A 59 -7.35 4.32 -0.31
CA ASN A 59 -8.69 3.90 0.09
C ASN A 59 -9.20 2.69 -0.70
N ASP A 60 -9.00 2.65 -2.02
CA ASP A 60 -9.41 1.53 -2.86
C ASP A 60 -8.67 0.24 -2.45
N PHE A 61 -7.35 0.34 -2.24
CA PHE A 61 -6.55 -0.78 -1.73
C PHE A 61 -7.07 -1.24 -0.35
N MET A 62 -7.26 -0.32 0.59
CA MET A 62 -7.72 -0.68 1.93
C MET A 62 -9.13 -1.26 1.91
N ALA A 63 -10.02 -0.81 1.01
CA ALA A 63 -11.36 -1.36 0.85
C ALA A 63 -11.34 -2.77 0.27
N GLU A 64 -10.49 -3.07 -0.70
CA GLU A 64 -10.42 -4.40 -1.32
C GLU A 64 -9.93 -5.48 -0.35
N TYR A 65 -8.98 -5.16 0.54
CA TYR A 65 -8.32 -6.16 1.40
C TYR A 65 -8.81 -6.18 2.85
N ASN A 66 -9.62 -5.20 3.29
CA ASN A 66 -10.18 -5.16 4.65
C ASN A 66 -11.72 -5.25 4.70
N ALA A 67 -12.40 -5.45 3.56
CA ALA A 67 -13.85 -5.71 3.50
C ALA A 67 -14.23 -7.16 3.85
#